data_AF-A0A059CFM4-F1
#
_entry.id   AF-A0A059CFM4-F1
#
_cell.length_a   1.000
_cell.length_b   1.000
_cell.length_c   1.000
_cell.angle_alpha   90.00
_cell.angle_beta   90.00
_cell.angle_gamma   90.00
#
_symmetry.space_group_name_H-M   'P 1'
#
loop_
_entity.id
_entity.type
_entity.pdbx_description
1 polymer ?
#
loop_
_entity_poly.entity_id
_entity_poly.type
_entity_poly.pdbx_seq_one_letter_code
_entity_poly.pdbx_strand_id
1 'polypeptide(L)'
;MLPPQPEPHFQQERCGSCGGRENGTKKPSVGGETLSTQSLAARQRRRKITEKTLELGKLVPGGRKMNTAEMLQAAYKYVKYLQAQVGILELNESIQKNEETRHSKRELQVLLESPKIQEKLYAEEKCLATKELVQAFAKDPEVQSTDTIGKEIVQLLCAHGWNI
;
A
#
# COMPACT_ATOMS: atom_id res chain seq x y z
N MET A 1 30.79 -6.38 28.22
CA MET A 1 29.99 -7.62 28.24
C MET A 1 28.74 -7.31 29.08
N LEU A 2 27.64 -6.96 28.43
CA LEU A 2 26.40 -6.53 29.07
C LEU A 2 25.57 -7.80 29.37
N PRO A 3 24.94 -7.94 30.56
CA PRO A 3 24.12 -9.11 30.85
C PRO A 3 22.91 -9.19 29.90
N PRO A 4 22.45 -10.40 29.54
CA PRO A 4 21.29 -10.56 28.68
C PRO A 4 20.04 -9.96 29.36
N GLN A 5 19.31 -9.13 28.59
CA GLN A 5 18.01 -8.59 29.00
C GLN A 5 17.01 -9.75 29.17
N PRO A 6 16.17 -9.73 30.22
CA PRO A 6 15.17 -10.77 30.41
C PRO A 6 14.16 -10.74 29.26
N GLU A 7 13.88 -11.91 28.67
CA GLU A 7 12.84 -12.05 27.66
C GLU A 7 11.50 -11.55 28.21
N PRO A 8 10.63 -10.94 27.39
CA PRO A 8 9.28 -10.62 27.82
C PRO A 8 8.55 -11.94 28.05
N HIS A 9 8.51 -12.36 29.32
CA HIS A 9 7.59 -13.37 29.78
C HIS A 9 6.19 -12.88 29.42
N PHE A 10 5.66 -13.42 28.33
CA PHE A 10 4.27 -13.32 27.97
C PHE A 10 3.49 -14.11 29.02
N GLN A 11 3.30 -13.51 30.19
CA GLN A 11 2.27 -13.93 31.12
C GLN A 11 0.97 -13.70 30.36
N GLN A 12 0.45 -14.80 29.82
CA GLN A 12 -0.92 -14.90 29.37
C GLN A 12 -1.79 -14.41 30.53
N GLU A 13 -2.18 -13.14 30.48
CA GLU A 13 -3.22 -12.63 31.33
C GLU A 13 -4.46 -13.45 30.99
N ARG A 14 -4.75 -14.37 31.90
CA ARG A 14 -5.96 -15.17 31.90
C ARG A 14 -7.07 -14.16 32.18
N CYS A 15 -7.76 -13.73 31.12
CA CYS A 15 -8.89 -12.83 31.22
C CYS A 15 -9.85 -13.36 32.30
N GLY A 16 -9.92 -12.60 33.40
CA GLY A 16 -10.81 -12.87 34.52
C GLY A 16 -12.25 -12.75 34.07
N SER A 17 -12.94 -13.89 34.12
CA SER A 17 -14.37 -14.08 34.37
C SER A 17 -15.29 -12.85 34.28
N CYS A 18 -16.15 -12.81 33.27
CA CYS A 18 -17.48 -12.21 33.43
C CYS A 18 -18.39 -13.26 34.07
N GLY A 19 -18.65 -13.08 35.37
CA GLY A 19 -19.46 -13.98 36.18
C GLY A 19 -20.93 -13.96 35.79
N GLY A 20 -21.42 -15.09 35.26
CA GLY A 20 -22.82 -15.48 35.33
C GLY A 20 -23.01 -16.39 36.55
N ARG A 21 -23.79 -15.91 37.52
CA ARG A 21 -24.11 -16.56 38.78
C ARG A 21 -25.19 -17.63 38.52
N GLU A 22 -24.96 -18.88 38.90
CA GLU A 22 -25.99 -19.83 39.38
C GLU A 22 -25.38 -21.17 39.87
N ASN A 23 -26.05 -21.76 40.86
CA ASN A 23 -25.59 -22.77 41.81
C ASN A 23 -25.27 -24.17 41.23
N GLY A 24 -24.35 -24.89 41.89
CA GLY A 24 -24.48 -26.34 42.10
C GLY A 24 -23.31 -27.24 41.71
N THR A 25 -22.63 -27.78 42.73
CA THR A 25 -21.91 -29.09 42.80
C THR A 25 -20.64 -29.34 41.97
N LYS A 26 -19.55 -29.66 42.70
CA LYS A 26 -18.20 -30.05 42.26
C LYS A 26 -18.15 -31.48 41.67
N LYS A 27 -17.42 -31.69 40.55
CA LYS A 27 -16.55 -32.87 40.26
C LYS A 27 -15.74 -32.73 38.95
N PRO A 28 -14.73 -33.59 38.65
CA PRO A 28 -13.32 -33.19 38.53
C PRO A 28 -12.78 -33.02 37.10
N SER A 29 -11.60 -32.40 37.04
CA SER A 29 -10.69 -32.21 35.91
C SER A 29 -10.53 -33.44 34.99
N VAL A 30 -10.84 -33.28 33.70
CA VAL A 30 -10.30 -34.07 32.58
C VAL A 30 -10.05 -33.10 31.42
N GLY A 31 -8.80 -33.07 30.94
CA GLY A 31 -8.34 -32.18 29.88
C GLY A 31 -9.10 -32.39 28.57
N GLY A 32 -9.34 -31.27 27.87
CA GLY A 32 -10.10 -31.22 26.64
C GLY A 32 -11.35 -30.37 26.80
N GLU A 33 -11.18 -29.08 27.15
CA GLU A 33 -12.25 -28.11 26.97
C GLU A 33 -12.64 -28.12 25.49
N THR A 34 -13.76 -28.76 25.18
CA THR A 34 -14.40 -28.71 23.87
C THR A 34 -14.75 -27.24 23.61
N LEU A 35 -13.86 -26.56 22.92
CA LEU A 35 -14.02 -25.17 22.52
C LEU A 35 -15.42 -25.00 21.95
N SER A 36 -16.22 -24.13 22.59
CA SER A 36 -17.59 -23.88 22.15
C SER A 36 -17.61 -23.50 20.67
N THR A 37 -18.68 -23.85 19.95
CA THR A 37 -18.85 -23.50 18.53
C THR A 37 -18.61 -22.01 18.26
N GLN A 38 -18.99 -21.16 19.21
CA GLN A 38 -18.74 -19.71 19.18
C GLN A 38 -17.24 -19.36 19.22
N SER A 39 -16.47 -20.04 20.08
CA SER A 39 -15.01 -19.82 20.17
C SER A 39 -14.27 -20.32 18.92
N LEU A 40 -14.72 -21.42 18.31
CA LEU A 40 -14.19 -21.92 17.03
C LEU A 40 -14.47 -20.94 15.90
N ALA A 41 -15.71 -20.44 15.79
CA ALA A 41 -16.09 -19.44 14.81
C ALA A 41 -15.28 -18.14 14.96
N ALA A 42 -15.09 -17.67 16.20
CA ALA A 42 -14.29 -16.48 16.49
C ALA A 42 -12.81 -16.68 16.10
N ARG A 43 -12.22 -17.84 16.39
CA ARG A 43 -10.84 -18.19 15.96
C ARG A 43 -10.72 -18.20 14.45
N GLN A 44 -11.68 -18.79 13.74
CA GLN A 44 -11.67 -18.83 12.29
C GLN A 44 -11.76 -17.41 11.68
N ARG A 45 -12.60 -16.53 12.23
CA ARG A 45 -12.65 -15.12 11.82
C ARG A 45 -11.29 -14.43 12.01
N ARG A 46 -10.66 -14.59 13.18
CA ARG A 46 -9.34 -13.99 13.46
C ARG A 46 -8.28 -14.49 12.49
N ARG A 47 -8.24 -15.80 12.20
CA ARG A 47 -7.32 -16.38 11.19
C ARG A 47 -7.50 -15.74 9.82
N LYS A 48 -8.74 -15.65 9.32
CA LYS A 48 -9.04 -14.99 8.04
C LYS A 48 -8.58 -13.53 8.02
N ILE A 49 -8.80 -12.78 9.10
CA ILE A 49 -8.33 -11.39 9.21
C ILE A 49 -6.80 -11.33 9.14
N THR A 50 -6.10 -12.17 9.90
CA THR A 50 -4.63 -12.20 9.91
C THR A 50 -4.07 -12.58 8.53
N GLU A 51 -4.65 -13.57 7.86
CA GLU A 51 -4.26 -13.98 6.51
C GLU A 51 -4.39 -12.83 5.51
N LYS A 52 -5.54 -12.14 5.49
CA LYS A 52 -5.77 -10.98 4.61
C LYS A 52 -4.87 -9.80 4.95
N THR A 53 -4.63 -9.55 6.23
CA THR A 53 -3.71 -8.50 6.68
C THR A 53 -2.28 -8.79 6.21
N LEU A 54 -1.84 -10.06 6.28
CA LEU A 54 -0.53 -10.47 5.80
C LEU A 54 -0.41 -10.38 4.28
N GLU A 55 -1.44 -10.80 3.53
CA GLU A 55 -1.50 -10.63 2.07
C GLU A 55 -1.37 -9.17 1.67
N LEU A 56 -2.13 -8.27 2.32
CA LEU A 56 -2.04 -6.83 2.09
C LEU A 56 -0.62 -6.30 2.31
N GLY A 57 0.03 -6.71 3.41
CA GLY A 57 1.41 -6.30 3.71
C GLY A 57 2.45 -6.71 2.67
N LYS A 58 2.16 -7.69 1.80
CA LYS A 58 3.04 -8.06 0.67
C LYS A 58 2.89 -7.14 -0.54
N LEU A 59 1.74 -6.50 -0.69
CA LEU A 59 1.41 -5.63 -1.83
C LEU A 59 1.80 -4.18 -1.58
N VAL A 60 1.79 -3.75 -0.31
CA VAL A 60 2.13 -2.37 0.07
C VAL A 60 3.66 -2.21 0.16
N PRO A 61 4.25 -1.20 -0.50
CA PRO A 61 5.67 -0.85 -0.35
C PRO A 61 6.06 -0.70 1.11
N GLY A 62 7.02 -1.50 1.57
CA GLY A 62 7.45 -1.52 2.97
C GLY A 62 6.42 -2.05 3.98
N GLY A 63 5.25 -2.54 3.55
CA GLY A 63 4.13 -2.93 4.41
C GLY A 63 4.48 -4.03 5.43
N ARG A 64 5.37 -4.97 5.06
CA ARG A 64 5.85 -6.03 5.98
C ARG A 64 6.61 -5.50 7.19
N LYS A 65 7.14 -4.28 7.13
CA LYS A 65 7.93 -3.65 8.20
C LYS A 65 7.09 -2.68 9.05
N MET A 66 5.83 -2.47 8.70
CA MET A 66 4.93 -1.52 9.34
C MET A 66 4.01 -2.22 10.35
N ASN A 67 3.54 -1.49 11.35
CA ASN A 67 2.43 -1.97 12.18
C ASN A 67 1.12 -1.96 11.37
N THR A 68 0.05 -2.60 11.88
CA THR A 68 -1.20 -2.74 11.13
C THR A 68 -1.86 -1.40 10.80
N ALA A 69 -1.82 -0.41 11.71
CA ALA A 69 -2.45 0.89 11.48
C ALA A 69 -1.69 1.68 10.39
N GLU A 70 -0.37 1.74 10.50
CA GLU A 70 0.52 2.36 9.50
C GLU A 70 0.38 1.68 8.14
N MET A 71 0.34 0.34 8.10
CA MET A 71 0.19 -0.43 6.87
C MET A 71 -1.13 -0.11 6.17
N LEU A 72 -2.24 0.02 6.91
CA LEU A 72 -3.54 0.38 6.34
C LEU A 72 -3.54 1.81 5.78
N GLN A 73 -2.93 2.75 6.48
CA GLN A 73 -2.79 4.13 5.98
C GLN A 73 -1.87 4.20 4.75
N ALA A 74 -0.75 3.46 4.76
CA ALA A 74 0.17 3.35 3.64
C ALA A 74 -0.52 2.68 2.43
N ALA A 75 -1.37 1.68 2.66
CA ALA A 75 -2.15 1.04 1.60
C ALA A 75 -3.08 2.05 0.91
N TYR A 76 -3.78 2.89 1.68
CA TYR A 76 -4.61 3.95 1.12
C TYR A 76 -3.81 4.92 0.23
N LYS A 77 -2.68 5.42 0.74
CA LYS A 77 -1.79 6.31 -0.01
C LYS A 77 -1.25 5.64 -1.27
N TYR A 78 -0.88 4.37 -1.17
CA TYR A 78 -0.36 3.62 -2.30
C TYR A 78 -1.42 3.41 -3.40
N VAL A 79 -2.68 3.15 -3.04
CA VAL A 79 -3.77 3.09 -4.02
C VAL A 79 -3.95 4.43 -4.73
N LYS A 80 -3.86 5.56 -4.02
CA LYS A 80 -3.91 6.89 -4.63
C LYS A 80 -2.77 7.12 -5.62
N TYR A 81 -1.57 6.73 -5.24
CA TYR A 81 -0.40 6.77 -6.13
C TYR A 81 -0.61 5.90 -7.39
N LEU A 82 -1.10 4.66 -7.23
CA LEU A 82 -1.36 3.78 -8.37
C LEU A 82 -2.44 4.35 -9.31
N GLN A 83 -3.49 4.95 -8.77
CA GLN A 83 -4.52 5.63 -9.56
C GLN A 83 -3.93 6.77 -10.39
N ALA A 84 -3.05 7.59 -9.81
CA ALA A 84 -2.35 8.65 -10.53
C ALA A 84 -1.44 8.08 -11.65
N GLN A 85 -0.69 7.02 -11.34
CA GLN A 85 0.17 6.35 -12.33
C GLN A 85 -0.63 5.77 -13.49
N VAL A 86 -1.77 5.14 -13.23
CA VAL A 86 -2.67 4.63 -14.28
C VAL A 86 -3.22 5.76 -15.13
N GLY A 87 -3.69 6.86 -14.53
CA GLY A 87 -4.20 8.01 -15.29
C GLY A 87 -3.16 8.62 -16.25
N ILE A 88 -1.90 8.70 -15.82
CA ILE A 88 -0.79 9.16 -16.68
C ILE A 88 -0.54 8.19 -17.84
N LEU A 89 -0.62 6.88 -17.59
CA LEU A 89 -0.44 5.87 -18.63
C LEU A 89 -1.60 5.87 -19.65
N GLU A 90 -2.84 6.01 -19.19
CA GLU A 90 -4.02 6.14 -20.06
C GLU A 90 -3.92 7.37 -20.96
N LEU A 91 -3.47 8.51 -20.41
CA LEU A 91 -3.24 9.71 -21.19
C LEU A 91 -2.08 9.54 -22.19
N ASN A 92 -1.03 8.82 -21.80
CA ASN A 92 0.03 8.49 -22.73
C ASN A 92 -0.47 7.66 -23.92
N GLU A 93 -1.39 6.71 -23.70
CA GLU A 93 -1.98 5.91 -24.77
C GLU A 93 -2.85 6.74 -25.73
N SER A 94 -3.56 7.76 -25.24
CA SER A 94 -4.42 8.60 -26.09
C SER A 94 -3.64 9.50 -27.06
N ILE A 95 -2.41 9.89 -26.68
CA ILE A 95 -1.52 10.73 -27.50
C ILE A 95 -0.77 9.89 -28.56
N GLN A 96 -0.65 8.58 -28.36
CA GLN A 96 0.24 7.70 -29.12
C GLN A 96 -0.48 6.94 -30.24
N LYS A 97 -0.31 7.38 -31.51
CA LYS A 97 -0.80 6.70 -32.74
C LYS A 97 0.31 6.10 -33.64
N ASN A 98 1.58 6.00 -33.22
CA ASN A 98 2.71 5.70 -34.13
C ASN A 98 3.65 4.56 -33.65
N GLU A 99 4.40 3.89 -34.54
CA GLU A 99 5.18 2.65 -34.23
C GLU A 99 6.34 2.79 -33.21
N GLU A 100 6.98 3.96 -33.07
CA GLU A 100 8.04 4.21 -32.05
C GLU A 100 7.54 4.00 -30.60
N THR A 101 6.24 4.15 -30.40
CA THR A 101 5.56 4.02 -29.11
C THR A 101 5.63 2.61 -28.53
N ARG A 102 5.81 1.59 -29.38
CA ARG A 102 5.89 0.19 -28.94
C ARG A 102 7.15 -0.09 -28.12
N HIS A 103 8.25 0.59 -28.43
CA HIS A 103 9.50 0.45 -27.69
C HIS A 103 9.37 1.11 -26.32
N SER A 104 8.91 2.37 -26.28
CA SER A 104 8.69 3.11 -25.03
C SER A 104 7.67 2.43 -24.13
N LYS A 105 6.61 1.82 -24.69
CA LYS A 105 5.63 1.05 -23.93
C LYS A 105 6.24 -0.20 -23.29
N ARG A 106 7.12 -0.92 -23.99
CA ARG A 106 7.84 -2.09 -23.43
C ARG A 106 8.80 -1.67 -22.32
N GLU A 107 9.53 -0.57 -22.50
CA GLU A 107 10.41 -0.04 -21.46
C GLU A 107 9.63 0.36 -20.21
N LEU A 108 8.54 1.12 -20.36
CA LEU A 108 7.65 1.48 -19.25
C LEU A 108 7.09 0.25 -18.54
N GLN A 109 6.68 -0.78 -19.29
CA GLN A 109 6.19 -2.02 -18.71
C GLN A 109 7.26 -2.70 -17.83
N VAL A 110 8.50 -2.81 -18.31
CA VAL A 110 9.60 -3.38 -17.53
C VAL A 110 9.88 -2.57 -16.25
N LEU A 111 9.79 -1.24 -16.32
CA LEU A 111 9.98 -0.37 -15.16
C LEU A 111 8.85 -0.53 -14.13
N LEU A 112 7.60 -0.65 -14.58
CA LEU A 112 6.42 -0.82 -13.72
C LEU A 112 6.34 -2.21 -13.08
N GLU A 113 6.81 -3.24 -13.78
CA GLU A 113 6.85 -4.62 -13.27
C GLU A 113 7.94 -4.83 -12.21
N SER A 114 8.90 -3.91 -12.11
CA SER A 114 9.99 -3.98 -11.13
C SER A 114 9.54 -3.46 -9.76
N PRO A 115 9.43 -4.33 -8.73
CA PRO A 115 8.98 -3.90 -7.40
C PRO A 115 9.91 -2.85 -6.78
N LYS A 116 11.22 -2.95 -7.02
CA LYS A 116 12.20 -1.99 -6.49
C LYS A 116 12.00 -0.59 -7.06
N ILE A 117 11.69 -0.50 -8.35
CA ILE A 117 11.44 0.79 -9.02
C ILE A 117 10.14 1.37 -8.50
N GLN A 118 9.10 0.56 -8.39
CA GLN A 118 7.81 0.97 -7.84
C GLN A 118 7.92 1.48 -6.39
N GLU A 119 8.69 0.81 -5.53
CA GLU A 119 8.98 1.27 -4.17
C GLU A 119 9.70 2.63 -4.16
N LYS A 120 10.69 2.80 -5.04
CA LYS A 120 11.48 4.03 -5.17
C LYS A 120 10.65 5.21 -5.68
N LEU A 121 9.86 4.99 -6.72
CA LEU A 121 8.97 6.00 -7.29
C LEU A 121 7.89 6.43 -6.29
N TYR A 122 7.28 5.47 -5.59
CA TYR A 122 6.32 5.76 -4.55
C TYR A 122 6.94 6.56 -3.39
N ALA A 123 8.15 6.19 -2.94
CA ALA A 123 8.85 6.91 -1.88
C ALA A 123 9.21 8.36 -2.26
N GLU A 124 9.39 8.64 -3.55
CA GLU A 124 9.66 9.98 -4.08
C GLU A 124 8.40 10.68 -4.59
N GLU A 125 7.22 10.07 -4.47
CA GLU A 125 5.93 10.56 -4.99
C GLU A 125 5.98 10.92 -6.49
N LYS A 126 6.72 10.15 -7.28
CA LYS A 126 6.92 10.39 -8.72
C LYS A 126 6.24 9.34 -9.58
N CYS A 127 5.61 9.76 -10.66
CA CYS A 127 5.05 8.86 -11.66
C CYS A 127 5.95 8.78 -12.90
N LEU A 128 5.90 7.63 -13.59
CA LEU A 128 6.51 7.46 -14.90
C LEU A 128 5.66 8.15 -15.97
N ALA A 129 6.28 9.00 -16.76
CA ALA A 129 5.71 9.68 -17.92
C ALA A 129 6.66 9.58 -19.10
N THR A 130 6.11 9.53 -20.32
CA THR A 130 6.93 9.60 -21.54
C THR A 130 7.31 11.04 -21.84
N LYS A 131 8.34 11.22 -22.67
CA LYS A 131 8.76 12.55 -23.11
C LYS A 131 7.70 13.22 -23.95
N GLU A 132 7.01 12.44 -24.78
CA GLU A 132 5.96 12.89 -25.68
C GLU A 132 4.77 13.40 -24.88
N LEU A 133 4.39 12.71 -23.82
CA LEU A 133 3.31 13.14 -22.92
C LEU A 133 3.63 14.51 -22.29
N VAL A 134 4.83 14.68 -21.74
CA VAL A 134 5.22 15.94 -21.10
C VAL A 134 5.30 17.09 -22.11
N GLN A 135 5.80 16.83 -23.31
CA GLN A 135 5.81 17.82 -24.40
C GLN A 135 4.40 18.19 -24.86
N ALA A 136 3.47 17.21 -24.93
CA ALA A 136 2.09 17.47 -25.29
C ALA A 136 1.41 18.36 -24.26
N PHE A 137 1.57 18.06 -22.96
CA PHE A 137 1.06 18.88 -21.87
C PHE A 137 1.54 20.32 -21.93
N ALA A 138 2.83 20.50 -22.16
CA ALA A 138 3.39 21.83 -22.17
C ALA A 138 3.05 22.64 -23.43
N LYS A 139 2.58 21.99 -24.51
CA LYS A 139 2.03 22.64 -25.71
C LYS A 139 0.53 22.90 -25.62
N ASP A 140 -0.14 22.39 -24.59
CA ASP A 140 -1.57 22.54 -24.42
C ASP A 140 -1.93 24.00 -24.08
N PRO A 141 -2.79 24.68 -24.87
CA PRO A 141 -3.12 26.08 -24.66
C PRO A 141 -3.89 26.35 -23.36
N GLU A 142 -4.57 25.36 -22.76
CA GLU A 142 -5.18 25.50 -21.43
C GLU A 142 -4.13 25.44 -20.32
N VAL A 143 -3.07 24.67 -20.49
CA VAL A 143 -1.94 24.59 -19.55
C VAL A 143 -0.99 25.79 -19.69
N GLN A 144 -0.82 26.30 -20.91
CA GLN A 144 -0.11 27.57 -21.17
C GLN A 144 -0.94 28.82 -20.84
N SER A 145 -2.20 28.65 -20.47
CA SER A 145 -3.07 29.77 -20.11
C SER A 145 -2.51 30.55 -18.91
N THR A 146 -2.92 31.81 -18.77
CA THR A 146 -2.39 32.74 -17.77
C THR A 146 -2.71 32.39 -16.32
N ASP A 147 -3.44 31.30 -16.08
CA ASP A 147 -3.82 30.85 -14.76
C ASP A 147 -2.57 30.48 -13.93
N THR A 148 -2.63 30.77 -12.64
CA THR A 148 -1.51 30.59 -11.71
C THR A 148 -1.00 29.15 -11.71
N ILE A 149 -1.90 28.18 -11.85
CA ILE A 149 -1.58 26.75 -11.87
C ILE A 149 -0.79 26.38 -13.14
N GLY A 150 -1.19 26.86 -14.31
CA GLY A 150 -0.48 26.59 -15.57
C GLY A 150 0.96 27.11 -15.55
N LYS A 151 1.16 28.32 -15.03
CA LYS A 151 2.50 28.91 -14.84
C LYS A 151 3.37 28.11 -13.87
N GLU A 152 2.81 27.64 -12.77
CA GLU A 152 3.52 26.78 -11.80
C GLU A 152 3.95 25.46 -12.42
N ILE A 153 3.09 24.84 -13.24
CA ILE A 153 3.39 23.59 -13.96
C ILE A 153 4.55 23.81 -14.94
N VAL A 154 4.49 24.84 -15.78
CA VAL A 154 5.56 25.14 -16.74
C VAL A 154 6.88 25.41 -16.02
N GLN A 155 6.86 26.20 -14.94
CA GLN A 155 8.05 26.49 -14.13
C GLN A 155 8.66 25.21 -13.53
N LEU A 156 7.84 24.30 -13.01
CA LEU A 156 8.27 23.01 -12.46
C LEU A 156 8.95 22.15 -13.53
N LEU A 157 8.36 22.05 -14.72
CA LEU A 157 8.93 21.27 -15.81
C LEU A 157 10.30 21.83 -16.23
N CYS A 158 10.41 23.16 -16.38
CA CYS A 158 11.67 23.83 -16.69
C CYS A 158 12.73 23.62 -15.59
N ALA A 159 12.35 23.70 -14.31
CA ALA A 159 13.26 23.52 -13.17
C ALA A 159 13.85 22.10 -13.10
N HIS A 160 13.14 21.10 -13.61
CA HIS A 160 13.59 19.71 -13.66
C HIS A 160 14.30 19.34 -14.97
N GLY A 161 14.71 20.33 -15.77
CA GLY A 161 15.52 20.12 -16.98
C GLY A 161 14.74 19.63 -18.19
N TRP A 162 13.40 19.71 -18.15
CA TRP A 162 12.56 19.50 -19.32
C TRP A 162 12.51 20.84 -20.06
N ASN A 163 13.39 20.98 -21.05
CA ASN A 163 13.41 22.17 -21.91
C ASN A 163 12.26 22.02 -22.91
N ILE A 164 11.19 22.77 -22.69
CA ILE A 164 9.95 22.72 -23.50
C ILE A 164 9.87 23.97 -24.35
#